data_AF-A0A5J4J172-F1
#
_entry.id   AF-A0A5J4J172-F1
#
_cell.length_a   1.000
_cell.length_b   1.000
_cell.length_c   1.000
_cell.angle_alpha   90.00
_cell.angle_beta   90.00
_cell.angle_gamma   90.00
#
_symmetry.space_group_name_H-M   'P 1'
#
loop_
_entity.id
_entity.type
_entity.pdbx_description
1 polymer ?
#
loop_
_entity_poly.entity_id
_entity_poly.type
_entity_poly.pdbx_seq_one_letter_code
_entity_poly.pdbx_strand_id
1 'polypeptide(L)'
;MYENFSFTISENKLTEDYKLPDIILGKQAEAIFEHLLSISSKYKLLASNRQIQNEKITIGEIDYLVQNLETEAYIHVEVACKFYLLDEAIESEFEGKWIGPNRKDTLLDKLNKLKEKQFPLLHRQESKRLLSELNIKASQFKQEHCILTSLYIPQKIDLHTLPIEYQECVVGTWISFEDLKLKSDYSYALPSKKQWLLPAESIENWLDHNEATIQINISIKEKRAVQVYEKKNAINRKFFVVWW
;
A
#
# COMPACT_ATOMS: atom_id res chain seq x y z
N MET A 1 -11.54 15.53 -8.61
CA MET A 1 -10.49 14.77 -7.90
C MET A 1 -11.22 13.89 -6.90
N TYR A 2 -10.92 12.59 -6.83
CA TYR A 2 -11.58 11.70 -5.87
C TYR A 2 -11.08 12.02 -4.45
N GLU A 3 -11.92 11.81 -3.45
CA GLU A 3 -11.60 12.16 -2.07
C GLU A 3 -10.86 11.01 -1.37
N ASN A 4 -10.01 11.34 -0.39
CA ASN A 4 -9.29 10.36 0.42
C ASN A 4 -10.22 9.81 1.50
N PHE A 5 -10.41 8.49 1.52
CA PHE A 5 -11.06 7.82 2.64
C PHE A 5 -10.05 7.66 3.78
N SER A 6 -10.39 8.17 4.96
CA SER A 6 -9.55 8.03 6.15
C SER A 6 -10.38 7.70 7.39
N PHE A 7 -9.80 6.89 8.28
CA PHE A 7 -10.35 6.68 9.61
C PHE A 7 -9.79 7.73 10.57
N THR A 8 -10.62 8.30 11.44
CA THR A 8 -10.12 9.15 12.53
C THR A 8 -9.37 8.29 13.55
N ILE A 9 -8.10 8.60 13.80
CA ILE A 9 -7.17 7.83 14.64
C ILE A 9 -7.67 7.64 16.08
N SER A 10 -8.56 8.52 16.57
CA SER A 10 -9.06 8.52 17.95
C SER A 10 -10.01 7.38 18.29
N GLU A 11 -10.59 6.68 17.32
CA GLU A 11 -11.67 5.69 17.56
C GLU A 11 -11.29 4.25 17.19
N ASN A 12 -10.25 4.04 16.37
CA ASN A 12 -10.00 2.74 15.75
C ASN A 12 -8.52 2.34 15.86
N LYS A 13 -8.06 2.05 17.08
CA LYS A 13 -6.83 1.26 17.23
C LYS A 13 -7.16 -0.19 16.90
N LEU A 14 -6.30 -0.84 16.13
CA LEU A 14 -6.30 -2.31 16.08
C LEU A 14 -6.28 -2.80 17.52
N THR A 15 -7.25 -3.65 17.89
CA THR A 15 -7.26 -4.24 19.23
C THR A 15 -5.98 -5.04 19.44
N GLU A 16 -5.50 -5.15 20.67
CA GLU A 16 -4.27 -5.91 20.98
C GLU A 16 -4.32 -7.37 20.48
N ASP A 17 -5.53 -7.90 20.26
CA ASP A 17 -5.79 -9.26 19.79
C ASP A 17 -5.87 -9.41 18.26
N TYR A 18 -5.86 -8.32 17.48
CA TYR A 18 -5.97 -8.44 16.02
C TYR A 18 -4.70 -9.06 15.42
N LYS A 19 -4.84 -10.28 14.89
CA LYS A 19 -3.75 -10.99 14.21
C LYS A 19 -3.80 -10.73 12.72
N LEU A 20 -2.71 -10.16 12.19
CA LEU A 20 -2.57 -9.97 10.75
C LEU A 20 -2.56 -11.34 10.04
N PRO A 21 -3.41 -11.56 9.02
CA PRO A 21 -3.43 -12.83 8.32
C PRO A 21 -2.13 -13.06 7.53
N ASP A 22 -1.67 -14.30 7.48
CA ASP A 22 -0.47 -14.69 6.71
C ASP A 22 -0.77 -14.86 5.20
N ILE A 23 -1.30 -13.81 4.59
CA ILE A 23 -1.68 -13.75 3.16
C ILE A 23 -0.84 -12.70 2.41
N ILE A 24 -1.07 -12.55 1.10
CA ILE A 24 -0.35 -11.54 0.32
C ILE A 24 -0.66 -10.12 0.81
N LEU A 25 0.34 -9.25 0.71
CA LEU A 25 0.32 -7.88 1.23
C LEU A 25 -0.93 -7.04 0.91
N GLY A 26 -1.43 -7.13 -0.33
CA GLY A 26 -2.65 -6.42 -0.72
C GLY A 26 -3.87 -6.88 0.07
N LYS A 27 -4.05 -8.20 0.19
CA LYS A 27 -5.15 -8.80 0.96
C LYS A 27 -4.98 -8.59 2.48
N GLN A 28 -3.75 -8.47 2.98
CA GLN A 28 -3.51 -8.05 4.37
C GLN A 28 -4.04 -6.63 4.64
N ALA A 29 -3.75 -5.68 3.73
CA ALA A 29 -4.25 -4.31 3.86
C ALA A 29 -5.78 -4.23 3.79
N GLU A 30 -6.40 -4.99 2.89
CA GLU A 30 -7.86 -5.13 2.83
C GLU A 30 -8.43 -5.74 4.13
N ALA A 31 -7.80 -6.78 4.68
CA ALA A 31 -8.24 -7.38 5.94
C ALA A 31 -8.15 -6.40 7.13
N ILE A 32 -7.10 -5.57 7.17
CA ILE A 32 -6.98 -4.48 8.15
C ILE A 32 -8.11 -3.48 7.94
N PHE A 33 -8.34 -3.03 6.70
CA PHE A 33 -9.36 -2.05 6.36
C PHE A 33 -10.77 -2.53 6.75
N GLU A 34 -11.10 -3.78 6.42
CA GLU A 34 -12.39 -4.40 6.77
C GLU A 34 -12.55 -4.54 8.29
N HIS A 35 -11.48 -4.89 9.01
CA HIS A 35 -11.52 -4.92 10.47
C HIS A 35 -11.76 -3.53 11.06
N LEU A 36 -11.09 -2.50 10.56
CA LEU A 36 -11.32 -1.11 10.98
C LEU A 36 -12.76 -0.66 10.69
N LEU A 37 -13.33 -1.05 9.55
CA LEU A 37 -14.77 -0.82 9.28
C LEU A 37 -15.65 -1.54 10.31
N SER A 38 -15.32 -2.78 10.68
CA SER A 38 -16.14 -3.59 11.59
C SER A 38 -16.23 -3.04 13.01
N ILE A 39 -15.18 -2.34 13.47
CA ILE A 39 -15.14 -1.71 14.81
C ILE A 39 -15.55 -0.24 14.80
N SER A 40 -15.69 0.36 13.61
CA SER A 40 -16.07 1.77 13.48
C SER A 40 -17.55 1.98 13.79
N SER A 41 -17.84 2.95 14.66
CA SER A 41 -19.22 3.42 14.88
C SER A 41 -19.73 4.37 13.77
N LYS A 42 -18.83 4.84 12.89
CA LYS A 42 -19.13 5.83 11.85
C LYS A 42 -19.56 5.22 10.53
N TYR A 43 -19.16 3.98 10.26
CA TYR A 43 -19.36 3.36 8.97
C TYR A 43 -20.08 2.02 9.11
N LYS A 44 -21.08 1.82 8.26
CA LYS A 44 -21.73 0.53 8.08
C LYS A 44 -21.26 -0.10 6.77
N LEU A 45 -20.70 -1.30 6.85
CA LEU A 45 -20.34 -2.09 5.68
C LEU A 45 -21.63 -2.57 4.96
N LEU A 46 -21.74 -2.27 3.66
CA LEU A 46 -22.84 -2.72 2.81
C LEU A 46 -22.42 -3.91 1.93
N ALA A 47 -21.20 -3.87 1.38
CA ALA A 47 -20.62 -4.95 0.63
C ALA A 47 -19.09 -4.86 0.64
N SER A 48 -18.40 -6.00 0.62
CA SER A 48 -16.95 -6.10 0.45
C SER A 48 -16.59 -7.10 -0.64
N ASN A 49 -15.47 -6.87 -1.32
CA ASN A 49 -14.81 -7.76 -2.28
C ASN A 49 -15.78 -8.35 -3.33
N ARG A 50 -16.64 -7.50 -3.91
CA ARG A 50 -17.69 -7.95 -4.84
C ARG A 50 -17.13 -8.04 -6.25
N GLN A 51 -16.97 -9.26 -6.75
CA GLN A 51 -16.61 -9.49 -8.14
C GLN A 51 -17.74 -9.06 -9.08
N ILE A 52 -17.38 -8.29 -10.10
CA ILE A 52 -18.26 -7.91 -11.19
C ILE A 52 -17.93 -8.79 -12.39
N GLN A 53 -18.91 -9.55 -12.84
CA GLN A 53 -18.77 -10.52 -13.92
C GLN A 53 -19.60 -10.10 -15.13
N ASN A 54 -18.99 -10.22 -16.31
CA ASN A 54 -19.70 -10.24 -17.57
C ASN A 54 -19.74 -11.71 -18.03
N GLU A 55 -20.93 -12.31 -17.94
CA GLU A 55 -21.12 -13.76 -18.12
C GLU A 55 -20.22 -14.59 -17.20
N LYS A 56 -19.20 -15.28 -17.76
CA LYS A 56 -18.23 -16.10 -17.02
C LYS A 56 -16.89 -15.38 -16.79
N ILE A 57 -16.76 -14.13 -17.23
CA ILE A 57 -15.50 -13.37 -17.18
C ILE A 57 -15.61 -12.32 -16.09
N THR A 58 -14.70 -12.38 -15.10
CA THR A 58 -14.56 -11.29 -14.12
C THR A 58 -13.94 -10.08 -14.80
N ILE A 59 -14.68 -8.98 -14.85
CA ILE A 59 -14.23 -7.72 -15.46
C ILE A 59 -13.64 -6.75 -14.44
N GLY A 60 -13.87 -7.00 -13.15
CA GLY A 60 -13.28 -6.26 -12.05
C GLY A 60 -13.83 -6.71 -10.70
N GLU A 61 -13.38 -6.03 -9.65
CA GLU A 61 -13.79 -6.22 -8.26
C GLU A 61 -14.06 -4.84 -7.67
N ILE A 62 -15.14 -4.74 -6.89
CA ILE A 62 -15.45 -3.57 -6.07
C ILE A 62 -15.01 -3.90 -4.66
N ASP A 63 -14.01 -3.16 -4.16
CA ASP A 63 -13.39 -3.46 -2.87
C ASP A 63 -14.40 -3.27 -1.73
N TYR A 64 -14.98 -2.07 -1.57
CA TYR A 64 -15.94 -1.79 -0.50
C TYR A 64 -17.04 -0.82 -0.90
N LEU A 65 -18.26 -1.12 -0.45
CA LEU A 65 -19.40 -0.20 -0.41
C LEU A 65 -19.78 0.00 1.05
N VAL A 66 -19.80 1.25 1.52
CA VAL A 66 -20.10 1.61 2.90
C VAL A 66 -21.13 2.72 2.98
N GLN A 67 -21.80 2.84 4.11
CA GLN A 67 -22.62 4.00 4.47
C GLN A 67 -21.98 4.72 5.64
N ASN A 68 -21.74 6.02 5.51
CA ASN A 68 -21.40 6.88 6.62
C ASN A 68 -22.68 7.13 7.45
N LEU A 69 -22.67 6.78 8.73
CA LEU A 69 -23.83 6.81 9.61
C LEU A 69 -24.15 8.20 10.15
N GLU A 70 -23.19 9.14 10.11
CA GLU A 70 -23.41 10.53 10.54
C GLU A 70 -24.03 11.38 9.43
N THR A 71 -23.58 11.17 8.19
CA THR A 71 -24.01 11.96 7.02
C THR A 71 -25.03 11.23 6.13
N GLU A 72 -25.29 9.96 6.43
CA GLU A 72 -26.09 9.02 5.63
C GLU A 72 -25.56 8.76 4.22
N ALA A 73 -24.38 9.29 3.86
CA ALA A 73 -23.81 9.18 2.53
C ALA A 73 -23.34 7.75 2.21
N TYR A 74 -23.59 7.31 0.98
CA TYR A 74 -23.04 6.06 0.45
C TYR A 74 -21.68 6.32 -0.20
N ILE A 75 -20.71 5.46 0.07
CA ILE A 75 -19.33 5.61 -0.38
C ILE A 75 -18.83 4.31 -0.99
N HIS A 76 -18.34 4.38 -2.21
CA HIS A 76 -17.54 3.34 -2.86
C HIS A 76 -16.08 3.63 -2.54
N VAL A 77 -15.45 2.73 -1.79
CA VAL A 77 -14.06 2.86 -1.38
C VAL A 77 -13.22 1.82 -2.11
N GLU A 78 -12.15 2.29 -2.76
CA GLU A 78 -11.10 1.45 -3.31
C GLU A 78 -9.87 1.48 -2.40
N VAL A 79 -9.32 0.33 -2.06
CA VAL A 79 -8.21 0.19 -1.11
C VAL A 79 -6.96 -0.28 -1.83
N ALA A 80 -5.82 0.27 -1.47
CA ALA A 80 -4.54 -0.22 -1.96
C ALA A 80 -3.42 0.01 -0.96
N CYS A 81 -2.53 -0.97 -0.85
CA CYS A 81 -1.24 -0.79 -0.18
C CYS A 81 -0.13 -0.89 -1.21
N LYS A 82 0.68 0.17 -1.31
CA LYS A 82 1.70 0.32 -2.35
C LYS A 82 3.00 0.88 -1.80
N PHE A 83 4.08 0.50 -2.46
CA PHE A 83 5.45 0.89 -2.13
C PHE A 83 6.04 1.44 -3.41
N TYR A 84 6.54 2.66 -3.38
CA TYR A 84 7.15 3.31 -4.54
C TYR A 84 8.48 3.96 -4.16
N LEU A 85 9.43 3.88 -5.08
CA LEU A 85 10.76 4.44 -4.98
C LEU A 85 10.82 5.63 -5.95
N LEU A 86 11.30 6.77 -5.50
CA LEU A 86 11.52 7.93 -6.38
C LEU A 86 12.75 7.64 -7.26
N ASP A 87 12.55 7.59 -8.56
CA ASP A 87 13.60 7.52 -9.57
C ASP A 87 13.57 8.78 -10.44
N GLU A 88 14.43 9.74 -10.13
CA GLU A 88 14.49 11.03 -10.81
C GLU A 88 14.90 10.93 -12.28
N ALA A 89 15.53 9.82 -12.68
CA ALA A 89 15.94 9.56 -14.06
C ALA A 89 14.76 9.17 -14.96
N ILE A 90 13.59 8.86 -14.40
CA ILE A 90 12.38 8.59 -15.18
C ILE A 90 11.84 9.90 -15.75
N GLU A 91 11.80 9.99 -17.08
CA GLU A 91 11.15 11.07 -17.80
C GLU A 91 9.63 10.88 -17.77
N SER A 92 8.99 11.40 -16.73
CA SER A 92 7.53 11.39 -16.56
C SER A 92 7.09 12.56 -15.66
N GLU A 93 5.77 12.70 -15.53
CA GLU A 93 5.17 13.54 -14.48
C GLU A 93 5.61 13.05 -13.09
N PHE A 94 5.41 13.88 -12.06
CA PHE A 94 5.96 13.61 -10.73
C PHE A 94 5.49 12.26 -10.17
N GLU A 95 4.20 11.94 -10.33
CA GLU A 95 3.59 10.64 -9.99
C GLU A 95 4.20 9.47 -10.78
N GLY A 96 4.67 9.71 -12.01
CA GLY A 96 5.29 8.70 -12.87
C GLY A 96 6.73 8.36 -12.46
N LYS A 97 7.40 9.26 -11.72
CA LYS A 97 8.74 9.03 -11.16
C LYS A 97 8.75 8.09 -9.96
N TRP A 98 7.58 7.83 -9.37
CA TRP A 98 7.40 6.90 -8.26
C TRP A 98 7.19 5.48 -8.79
N ILE A 99 8.27 4.72 -8.88
CA ILE A 99 8.29 3.38 -9.48
C ILE A 99 8.28 2.29 -8.40
N GLY A 100 7.53 1.21 -8.62
CA GLY A 100 7.50 0.08 -7.69
C GLY A 100 8.91 -0.52 -7.53
N PRO A 101 9.29 -1.09 -6.36
CA PRO A 101 10.65 -1.58 -6.12
C PRO A 101 11.16 -2.54 -7.20
N ASN A 102 10.24 -3.31 -7.79
CA ASN A 102 10.55 -4.27 -8.85
C ASN A 102 10.29 -3.75 -10.29
N ARG A 103 10.13 -2.43 -10.47
CA ARG A 103 9.80 -1.76 -11.76
C ARG A 103 8.62 -2.35 -12.53
N LYS A 104 7.55 -2.74 -11.82
CA LYS A 104 6.35 -3.36 -12.44
C LYS A 104 5.16 -2.41 -12.62
N ASP A 105 5.11 -1.34 -11.85
CA ASP A 105 4.03 -0.36 -11.84
C ASP A 105 4.53 0.97 -11.25
N THR A 106 3.95 2.08 -11.70
CA THR A 106 4.17 3.42 -11.13
C THR A 106 2.98 3.86 -10.27
N LEU A 107 3.17 4.91 -9.46
CA LEU A 107 2.06 5.57 -8.77
C LEU A 107 1.06 6.14 -9.78
N LEU A 108 1.56 6.74 -10.88
CA LEU A 108 0.71 7.22 -11.98
C LEU A 108 -0.17 6.11 -12.58
N ASP A 109 0.40 4.92 -12.84
CA ASP A 109 -0.38 3.76 -13.32
C ASP A 109 -1.51 3.39 -12.36
N LYS A 110 -1.24 3.43 -11.04
CA LYS A 110 -2.24 3.12 -10.01
C LYS A 110 -3.35 4.16 -9.98
N LEU A 111 -3.01 5.45 -10.04
CA LEU A 111 -3.98 6.55 -10.05
C LEU A 111 -4.85 6.51 -11.33
N ASN A 112 -4.24 6.27 -12.49
CA ASN A 112 -4.97 6.14 -13.76
C ASN A 112 -5.89 4.91 -13.74
N LYS A 113 -5.41 3.75 -13.27
CA LYS A 113 -6.26 2.54 -13.15
C LYS A 113 -7.46 2.79 -12.23
N LEU A 114 -7.27 3.52 -11.14
CA LEU A 114 -8.34 3.86 -10.22
C LEU A 114 -9.43 4.70 -10.92
N LYS A 115 -9.01 5.79 -11.55
CA LYS A 115 -9.89 6.75 -12.25
C LYS A 115 -10.59 6.16 -13.47
N GLU A 116 -9.88 5.39 -14.28
CA GLU A 116 -10.36 4.97 -15.59
C GLU A 116 -11.02 3.60 -15.60
N LYS A 117 -10.73 2.76 -14.59
CA LYS A 117 -11.24 1.38 -14.53
C LYS A 117 -12.06 1.10 -13.28
N GLN A 118 -11.47 1.29 -12.09
CA GLN A 118 -12.10 0.85 -10.83
C GLN A 118 -13.35 1.66 -10.48
N PHE A 119 -13.25 2.99 -10.47
CA PHE A 119 -14.41 3.82 -10.16
C PHE A 119 -15.53 3.72 -11.21
N PRO A 120 -15.25 3.74 -12.52
CA PRO A 120 -16.29 3.50 -13.52
C PRO A 120 -16.99 2.14 -13.42
N LEU A 121 -16.37 1.14 -12.77
CA LEU A 121 -16.94 -0.21 -12.66
C LEU A 121 -18.30 -0.23 -11.96
N LEU A 122 -18.51 0.60 -10.93
CA LEU A 122 -19.80 0.69 -10.23
C LEU A 122 -20.95 1.13 -11.15
N HIS A 123 -20.66 1.89 -12.20
CA HIS A 123 -21.64 2.43 -13.14
C HIS A 123 -21.90 1.51 -14.35
N ARG A 124 -21.22 0.36 -14.43
CA ARG A 124 -21.41 -0.62 -15.50
C ARG A 124 -22.74 -1.35 -15.38
N GLN A 125 -23.24 -1.87 -16.51
CA GLN A 125 -24.47 -2.65 -16.56
C GLN A 125 -24.38 -3.91 -15.70
N GLU A 126 -23.21 -4.53 -15.68
CA GLU A 126 -22.86 -5.74 -14.94
C GLU A 126 -22.97 -5.53 -13.41
N SER A 127 -22.81 -4.30 -12.94
CA SER A 127 -22.93 -3.92 -11.52
C SER A 127 -24.38 -3.74 -11.06
N LYS A 128 -25.37 -3.73 -11.97
CA LYS A 128 -26.78 -3.49 -11.63
C LYS A 128 -27.35 -4.53 -10.66
N ARG A 129 -26.92 -5.78 -10.75
CA ARG A 129 -27.38 -6.83 -9.84
C ARG A 129 -26.99 -6.51 -8.40
N LEU A 130 -25.70 -6.19 -8.18
CA LEU A 130 -25.19 -5.80 -6.87
C LEU A 130 -25.94 -4.58 -6.31
N LEU A 131 -26.14 -3.55 -7.13
CA LEU A 131 -26.84 -2.33 -6.74
C LEU A 131 -28.33 -2.57 -6.41
N SER A 132 -28.97 -3.50 -7.12
CA SER A 132 -30.37 -3.88 -6.87
C SER A 132 -30.52 -4.67 -5.58
N GLU A 133 -29.57 -5.57 -5.26
CA GLU A 133 -29.51 -6.30 -3.98
C GLU A 133 -29.42 -5.33 -2.78
N LEU A 134 -28.75 -4.18 -2.98
CA LEU A 134 -28.62 -3.13 -1.97
C LEU A 134 -29.76 -2.09 -1.98
N ASN A 135 -30.60 -2.09 -3.02
CA ASN A 135 -31.61 -1.05 -3.28
C ASN A 135 -31.02 0.39 -3.31
N ILE A 136 -29.81 0.55 -3.89
CA ILE A 136 -29.10 1.84 -4.00
C ILE A 136 -28.62 2.02 -5.45
N LYS A 137 -28.77 3.23 -6.01
CA LYS A 137 -28.27 3.54 -7.36
C LYS A 137 -26.79 3.91 -7.33
N ALA A 138 -26.04 3.55 -8.38
CA ALA A 138 -24.63 3.91 -8.54
C ALA A 138 -24.39 5.43 -8.36
N SER A 139 -25.29 6.28 -8.86
CA SER A 139 -25.18 7.74 -8.76
C SER A 139 -25.31 8.30 -7.34
N GLN A 140 -25.73 7.49 -6.38
CA GLN A 140 -25.81 7.90 -4.97
C GLN A 140 -24.51 7.65 -4.21
N PHE A 141 -23.57 6.90 -4.80
CA PHE A 141 -22.27 6.66 -4.20
C PHE A 141 -21.32 7.81 -4.52
N LYS A 142 -20.70 8.35 -3.48
CA LYS A 142 -19.42 9.06 -3.60
C LYS A 142 -18.30 8.04 -3.85
N GLN A 143 -17.23 8.48 -4.50
CA GLN A 143 -16.09 7.64 -4.83
C GLN A 143 -14.86 8.15 -4.10
N GLU A 144 -14.34 7.31 -3.22
CA GLU A 144 -13.20 7.62 -2.36
C GLU A 144 -12.16 6.51 -2.45
N HIS A 145 -10.92 6.82 -2.09
CA HIS A 145 -9.86 5.82 -2.04
C HIS A 145 -9.06 5.86 -0.76
N CYS A 146 -8.63 4.69 -0.30
CA CYS A 146 -7.66 4.54 0.77
C CYS A 146 -6.37 3.94 0.19
N ILE A 147 -5.47 4.80 -0.31
CA ILE A 147 -4.19 4.37 -0.86
C ILE A 147 -3.11 4.57 0.21
N LEU A 148 -2.78 3.48 0.89
CA LEU A 148 -1.70 3.40 1.87
C LEU A 148 -0.37 3.27 1.14
N THR A 149 0.24 4.40 0.85
CA THR A 149 1.52 4.46 0.12
C THR A 149 2.69 4.64 1.07
N SER A 150 3.69 3.77 0.94
CA SER A 150 5.02 3.94 1.54
C SER A 150 6.00 4.42 0.48
N LEU A 151 6.46 5.65 0.59
CA LEU A 151 7.41 6.26 -0.33
C LEU A 151 8.84 6.14 0.18
N TYR A 152 9.77 5.97 -0.76
CA TYR A 152 11.19 5.90 -0.49
C TYR A 152 11.94 6.77 -1.48
N ILE A 153 12.87 7.57 -0.97
CA ILE A 153 13.72 8.44 -1.79
C ILE A 153 15.15 7.92 -1.87
N PRO A 154 15.94 8.23 -2.91
CA PRO A 154 17.35 7.90 -2.94
C PRO A 154 18.06 8.43 -1.70
N GLN A 155 19.03 7.69 -1.15
CA GLN A 155 19.73 8.10 0.08
C GLN A 155 20.38 9.50 0.03
N LYS A 156 20.64 10.01 -1.17
CA LYS A 156 21.32 11.29 -1.43
C LYS A 156 20.35 12.47 -1.56
N ILE A 157 19.03 12.24 -1.58
CA ILE A 157 18.02 13.28 -1.71
C ILE A 157 17.59 13.78 -0.34
N ASP A 158 17.46 15.10 -0.20
CA ASP A 158 16.82 15.74 0.94
C ASP A 158 15.29 15.70 0.81
N LEU A 159 14.61 15.20 1.84
CA LEU A 159 13.16 15.11 1.93
C LEU A 159 12.46 16.45 1.62
N HIS A 160 13.05 17.56 2.05
CA HIS A 160 12.46 18.89 1.90
C HIS A 160 12.48 19.42 0.47
N THR A 161 13.17 18.73 -0.45
CA THR A 161 13.13 19.04 -1.88
C THR A 161 11.85 18.53 -2.56
N LEU A 162 11.12 17.61 -1.91
CA LEU A 162 9.87 17.08 -2.44
C LEU A 162 8.69 18.02 -2.15
N PRO A 163 7.61 17.98 -2.96
CA PRO A 163 6.35 18.64 -2.62
C PRO A 163 5.84 18.19 -1.25
N ILE A 164 5.25 19.12 -0.49
CA ILE A 164 4.87 18.92 0.92
C ILE A 164 3.91 17.75 1.10
N GLU A 165 3.05 17.51 0.10
CA GLU A 165 2.04 16.45 0.08
C GLU A 165 2.66 15.04 0.09
N TYR A 166 3.92 14.91 -0.33
CA TYR A 166 4.63 13.64 -0.40
C TYR A 166 5.54 13.40 0.80
N GLN A 167 5.93 14.46 1.51
CA GLN A 167 6.93 14.37 2.57
C GLN A 167 6.47 13.45 3.71
N GLU A 168 5.20 13.54 4.10
CA GLU A 168 4.62 12.70 5.16
C GLU A 168 4.50 11.22 4.77
N CYS A 169 4.45 10.92 3.47
CA CYS A 169 4.39 9.55 2.97
C CYS A 169 5.79 8.90 2.82
N VAL A 170 6.89 9.65 2.96
CA VAL A 170 8.24 9.12 2.90
C VAL A 170 8.58 8.41 4.20
N VAL A 171 8.78 7.09 4.11
CA VAL A 171 9.03 6.22 5.27
C VAL A 171 10.43 5.65 5.30
N GLY A 172 11.28 6.00 4.34
CA GLY A 172 12.63 5.47 4.23
C GLY A 172 13.34 5.93 2.97
N THR A 173 14.47 5.27 2.71
CA THR A 173 15.31 5.57 1.54
C THR A 173 15.51 4.35 0.66
N TRP A 174 16.13 4.49 -0.50
CA TRP A 174 16.58 3.35 -1.29
C TRP A 174 18.00 3.56 -1.81
N ILE A 175 18.68 2.46 -2.09
CA ILE A 175 20.05 2.41 -2.64
C ILE A 175 20.17 1.26 -3.64
N SER A 176 21.00 1.42 -4.67
CA SER A 176 21.35 0.31 -5.56
C SER A 176 22.23 -0.70 -4.83
N PHE A 177 22.23 -1.95 -5.27
CA PHE A 177 23.10 -2.98 -4.72
C PHE A 177 24.58 -2.65 -4.96
N GLU A 178 24.90 -1.97 -6.07
CA GLU A 178 26.26 -1.54 -6.40
C GLU A 178 26.81 -0.52 -5.38
N ASP A 179 25.96 0.42 -4.94
CA ASP A 179 26.34 1.43 -3.95
C ASP A 179 26.24 0.93 -2.50
N LEU A 180 25.71 -0.28 -2.27
CA LEU A 180 25.43 -0.80 -0.93
C LEU A 180 26.72 -1.05 -0.13
N LYS A 181 26.79 -0.45 1.07
CA LYS A 181 27.88 -0.67 2.02
C LYS A 181 27.31 -0.96 3.40
N LEU A 182 27.19 -2.24 3.74
CA LEU A 182 26.79 -2.68 5.07
C LEU A 182 27.97 -2.58 6.04
N LYS A 183 27.72 -2.01 7.22
CA LYS A 183 28.68 -1.85 8.31
C LYS A 183 28.67 -3.05 9.24
N SER A 184 29.84 -3.46 9.70
CA SER A 184 30.03 -4.65 10.54
C SER A 184 29.55 -4.48 11.98
N ASP A 185 29.41 -3.26 12.47
CA ASP A 185 28.94 -2.91 13.82
C ASP A 185 27.42 -2.68 13.90
N TYR A 186 26.68 -3.12 12.87
CA TYR A 186 25.22 -3.03 12.77
C TYR A 186 24.62 -4.41 12.58
N SER A 187 23.34 -4.55 12.92
CA SER A 187 22.54 -5.72 12.60
C SER A 187 21.45 -5.36 11.58
N TYR A 188 21.08 -6.32 10.75
CA TYR A 188 20.15 -6.12 9.65
C TYR A 188 18.99 -7.11 9.69
N ALA A 189 17.82 -6.70 9.23
CA ALA A 189 16.71 -7.61 9.04
C ALA A 189 16.08 -7.42 7.67
N LEU A 190 15.73 -8.53 7.03
CA LEU A 190 15.19 -8.59 5.68
C LEU A 190 13.80 -9.25 5.74
N PRO A 191 12.78 -8.54 6.24
CA PRO A 191 11.45 -9.12 6.38
C PRO A 191 10.89 -9.56 5.03
N SER A 192 10.21 -10.68 5.02
CA SER A 192 9.47 -11.13 3.83
C SER A 192 8.39 -10.12 3.46
N LYS A 193 7.94 -10.14 2.21
CA LYS A 193 6.94 -9.18 1.72
C LYS A 193 5.64 -9.18 2.53
N LYS A 194 5.27 -10.30 3.17
CA LYS A 194 4.08 -10.42 4.03
C LYS A 194 4.25 -9.75 5.39
N GLN A 195 5.47 -9.40 5.77
CA GLN A 195 5.81 -8.78 7.04
C GLN A 195 6.02 -7.26 6.91
N TRP A 196 5.87 -6.69 5.71
CA TRP A 196 6.13 -5.26 5.47
C TRP A 196 5.15 -4.31 6.15
N LEU A 197 3.96 -4.78 6.56
CA LEU A 197 2.99 -4.01 7.35
C LEU A 197 3.18 -4.16 8.86
N LEU A 198 4.03 -5.10 9.29
CA LEU A 198 4.24 -5.31 10.71
C LEU A 198 5.09 -4.18 11.30
N PRO A 199 4.84 -3.82 12.58
CA PRO A 199 5.66 -2.85 13.28
C PRO A 199 7.11 -3.33 13.36
N ALA A 200 8.06 -2.39 13.34
CA ALA A 200 9.48 -2.72 13.30
C ALA A 200 9.93 -3.48 14.58
N GLU A 201 9.21 -3.29 15.68
CA GLU A 201 9.38 -3.97 16.96
C GLU A 201 9.08 -5.48 16.89
N SER A 202 8.29 -5.91 15.89
CA SER A 202 7.99 -7.34 15.67
C SER A 202 9.09 -8.11 14.91
N ILE A 203 10.18 -7.43 14.53
CA ILE A 203 11.28 -8.05 13.81
C ILE A 203 12.15 -8.86 14.78
N GLU A 204 12.05 -10.18 14.67
CA GLU A 204 12.79 -11.12 15.53
C GLU A 204 14.15 -11.51 14.94
N ASN A 205 14.23 -11.71 13.63
CA ASN A 205 15.41 -12.25 12.96
C ASN A 205 16.35 -11.14 12.49
N TRP A 206 17.48 -11.02 13.19
CA TRP A 206 18.55 -10.07 12.86
C TRP A 206 19.82 -10.80 12.46
N LEU A 207 20.40 -10.34 11.36
CA LEU A 207 21.59 -10.88 10.71
C LEU A 207 22.77 -9.95 10.93
N ASP A 208 23.98 -10.50 10.86
CA ASP A 208 25.17 -9.68 10.69
C ASP A 208 25.30 -9.16 9.25
N HIS A 209 26.27 -8.27 9.02
CA HIS A 209 26.52 -7.67 7.71
C HIS A 209 26.87 -8.68 6.61
N ASN A 210 27.56 -9.79 6.93
CA ASN A 210 27.95 -10.81 5.95
C ASN A 210 26.73 -11.61 5.51
N GLU A 211 25.96 -12.10 6.48
CA GLU A 211 24.73 -12.84 6.24
C GLU A 211 23.71 -12.00 5.45
N ALA A 212 23.52 -10.75 5.84
CA ALA A 212 22.64 -9.81 5.14
C ALA A 212 23.11 -9.57 3.70
N THR A 213 24.41 -9.36 3.48
CA THR A 213 24.97 -9.17 2.12
C THR A 213 24.69 -10.37 1.23
N ILE A 214 24.88 -11.60 1.74
CA ILE A 214 24.61 -12.84 1.00
C ILE A 214 23.13 -12.92 0.61
N GLN A 215 22.21 -12.70 1.57
CA GLN A 215 20.76 -12.80 1.31
C GLN A 215 20.26 -11.71 0.36
N ILE A 216 20.76 -10.48 0.48
CA ILE A 216 20.46 -9.40 -0.45
C ILE A 216 20.92 -9.80 -1.85
N ASN A 217 22.17 -10.25 -2.01
CA ASN A 217 22.73 -10.64 -3.31
C ASN A 217 21.91 -11.74 -4.00
N ILE A 218 21.43 -12.75 -3.25
CA ILE A 218 20.54 -13.79 -3.79
C ILE A 218 19.27 -13.17 -4.38
N SER A 219 18.60 -12.29 -3.62
CA SER A 219 17.36 -11.63 -4.07
C SER A 219 17.59 -10.71 -5.28
N ILE A 220 18.69 -9.95 -5.27
CA ILE A 220 19.09 -9.04 -6.34
C ILE A 220 19.38 -9.79 -7.64
N LYS A 221 20.05 -10.95 -7.59
CA LYS A 221 20.27 -11.82 -8.76
C LYS A 221 18.98 -12.30 -9.40
N GLU A 222 17.93 -12.46 -8.61
CA GLU A 222 16.58 -12.81 -9.08
C GLU A 222 15.72 -11.60 -9.48
N LYS A 223 16.31 -10.40 -9.54
CA LYS A 223 15.60 -9.13 -9.80
C LYS A 223 14.45 -8.92 -8.82
N ARG A 224 14.72 -9.13 -7.53
CA ARG A 224 13.80 -8.85 -6.43
C ARG A 224 14.44 -7.83 -5.49
N ALA A 225 13.81 -6.67 -5.40
CA ALA A 225 14.19 -5.63 -4.44
C ALA A 225 13.90 -6.11 -3.02
N VAL A 226 14.74 -5.69 -2.08
CA VAL A 226 14.72 -6.14 -0.69
C VAL A 226 14.47 -4.95 0.22
N GLN A 227 13.48 -5.04 1.10
CA GLN A 227 13.34 -4.09 2.20
C GLN A 227 14.27 -4.52 3.33
N VAL A 228 15.09 -3.60 3.81
CA VAL A 228 16.09 -3.82 4.85
C VAL A 228 15.84 -2.88 6.00
N TYR A 229 15.85 -3.43 7.21
CA TYR A 229 15.95 -2.68 8.45
C TYR A 229 17.39 -2.78 8.94
N GLU A 230 17.94 -1.65 9.39
CA GLU A 230 19.27 -1.56 9.96
C GLU A 230 19.15 -1.03 11.39
N LYS A 231 19.83 -1.68 12.33
CA LYS A 231 19.88 -1.27 13.74
C LYS A 231 21.31 -1.22 14.27
N LYS A 232 21.56 -0.23 15.10
CA LYS A 232 22.71 -0.13 16.01
C LYS A 232 22.18 0.44 17.31
N ASN A 233 22.08 -0.42 18.33
CA ASN A 233 21.29 -0.23 19.55
C ASN A 233 19.77 -0.23 19.28
N ALA A 234 19.22 0.83 18.68
CA ALA A 234 17.83 0.92 18.24
C ALA A 234 17.72 0.75 16.71
N ILE A 235 16.49 0.53 16.20
CA ILE A 235 16.24 0.52 14.75
C ILE A 235 16.49 1.94 14.23
N ASN A 236 17.47 2.06 13.36
CA ASN A 236 17.99 3.36 12.95
C ASN A 236 17.55 3.71 11.53
N ARG A 237 17.20 2.72 10.71
CA ARG A 237 16.88 2.96 9.31
C ARG A 237 16.03 1.86 8.70
N LYS A 238 15.11 2.26 7.82
CA LYS A 238 14.40 1.40 6.88
C LYS A 238 14.73 1.86 5.46
N PHE A 239 15.16 0.93 4.61
CA PHE A 239 15.48 1.24 3.22
C PHE A 239 15.23 0.07 2.26
N PHE A 240 15.15 0.37 0.97
CA PHE A 240 15.16 -0.64 -0.09
C PHE A 240 16.57 -0.79 -0.69
N VAL A 241 16.93 -2.02 -1.02
CA VAL A 241 18.04 -2.33 -1.93
C VAL A 241 17.46 -2.81 -3.25
N VAL A 242 17.92 -2.23 -4.36
CA VAL A 242 17.46 -2.53 -5.73
C VAL A 242 18.61 -2.99 -6.62
N TRP A 243 18.28 -3.70 -7.71
CA TRP A 243 19.27 -4.24 -8.66
C TRP A 243 19.59 -3.29 -9.82
N TRP A 244 18.83 -2.21 -9.93
CA TRP A 244 18.84 -1.26 -11.03
C TRP A 244 19.41 0.07 -10.59
#